data_AF-A0AAD4ZYC9-F1
#
_entry.id   AF-A0AAD4ZYC9-F1
#
_cell.length_a   1.000
_cell.length_b   1.000
_cell.length_c   1.000
_cell.angle_alpha   90.00
_cell.angle_beta   90.00
_cell.angle_gamma   90.00
#
_symmetry.space_group_name_H-M   'P 1'
#
loop_
_entity.id
_entity.type
_entity.pdbx_description
1 polymer ?
#
loop_
_entity_poly.entity_id
_entity_poly.type
_entity_poly.pdbx_seq_one_letter_code
_entity_poly.pdbx_strand_id
1 'polypeptide(L)'
;QSGQWLFSINSTQSYTIKVVGQSDVDFLFEFIELSQGPHPSYTVLNSRPAANNNITLLVSMVGVDSVRPTEVSLIQATNSNSVNGTLEEVSSGQYLVTFNGIPAGEFTVRVVGQLSSTRSLGNIFQRQTPTQFQTSTVTI
;
A
#
# COMPACT_ATOMS: atom_id res chain seq x y z
N GLN A 1 -14.84 -3.35 -16.34
CA GLN A 1 -15.41 -4.45 -15.52
C GLN A 1 -14.60 -4.54 -14.25
N SER A 2 -15.20 -4.20 -13.11
CA SER A 2 -14.58 -4.26 -11.77
C SER A 2 -14.95 -5.59 -11.10
N GLY A 3 -14.02 -6.22 -10.39
CA GLY A 3 -14.24 -7.50 -9.72
C GLY A 3 -12.94 -8.09 -9.17
N GLN A 4 -13.05 -9.03 -8.23
CA GLN A 4 -11.91 -9.84 -7.79
C GLN A 4 -11.58 -10.88 -8.87
N TRP A 5 -10.30 -10.98 -9.21
CA TRP A 5 -9.80 -11.94 -10.18
C TRP A 5 -8.95 -12.98 -9.45
N LEU A 6 -9.28 -14.25 -9.60
CA LEU A 6 -8.46 -15.37 -9.15
C LEU A 6 -7.85 -16.04 -10.37
N PHE A 7 -6.52 -16.00 -10.47
CA PHE A 7 -5.78 -16.72 -11.51
C PHE A 7 -5.28 -18.03 -10.92
N SER A 8 -5.63 -19.16 -11.55
CA SER A 8 -5.09 -20.48 -11.21
C SER A 8 -4.38 -21.03 -12.43
N ILE A 9 -3.11 -21.41 -12.26
CA ILE A 9 -2.23 -21.83 -13.34
C ILE A 9 -1.62 -23.16 -12.94
N ASN A 10 -1.87 -24.19 -13.74
CA ASN A 10 -1.27 -25.50 -13.58
C ASN A 10 -0.50 -25.84 -14.87
N SER A 11 0.77 -25.42 -14.94
CA SER A 11 1.62 -25.58 -16.12
C SER A 11 3.03 -25.96 -15.72
N THR A 12 3.62 -26.91 -16.45
CA THR A 12 5.04 -27.27 -16.34
C THR A 12 5.95 -26.41 -17.23
N GLN A 13 5.36 -25.51 -18.03
CA GLN A 13 6.03 -24.60 -18.95
C GLN A 13 5.89 -23.14 -18.49
N SER A 14 6.86 -22.30 -18.83
CA SER A 14 6.84 -20.86 -18.55
C SER A 14 5.64 -20.17 -19.21
N TYR A 15 5.01 -19.24 -18.48
CA TYR A 15 3.85 -18.47 -18.93
C TYR A 15 4.03 -16.97 -18.62
N THR A 16 3.32 -16.12 -19.35
CA THR A 16 3.26 -14.68 -19.09
C THR A 16 1.81 -14.24 -19.01
N ILE A 17 1.47 -13.50 -17.96
CA ILE A 17 0.14 -12.91 -17.78
C ILE A 17 0.26 -11.40 -17.93
N LYS A 18 -0.58 -10.82 -18.78
CA LYS A 18 -0.73 -9.37 -18.93
C LYS A 18 -2.15 -8.99 -18.54
N VAL A 19 -2.28 -8.22 -17.47
CA VAL A 19 -3.56 -7.64 -17.03
C VAL A 19 -3.53 -6.15 -17.37
N VAL A 20 -4.55 -5.68 -18.08
CA VAL A 20 -4.73 -4.25 -18.40
C VAL A 20 -6.09 -3.83 -17.90
N GLY A 21 -6.14 -2.77 -17.11
CA GLY A 21 -7.36 -2.20 -16.59
C GLY A 21 -7.21 -0.70 -16.40
N GLN A 22 -8.27 0.05 -16.72
CA GLN A 22 -8.39 1.46 -16.40
C GLN A 22 -9.15 1.59 -15.08
N SER A 23 -8.68 2.45 -14.18
CA SER A 23 -9.40 2.75 -12.94
C SER A 23 -9.16 4.19 -12.54
N ASP A 24 -10.23 4.82 -12.05
CA ASP A 24 -10.28 6.24 -11.69
C ASP A 24 -9.75 6.51 -10.27
N VAL A 25 -9.06 5.52 -9.68
CA VAL A 25 -8.64 5.52 -8.28
C VAL A 25 -7.22 4.99 -8.20
N ASP A 26 -6.32 5.73 -7.58
CA ASP A 26 -4.95 5.31 -7.33
C ASP A 26 -4.48 5.79 -5.96
N PHE A 27 -3.23 5.55 -5.63
CA PHE A 27 -2.62 6.08 -4.42
C PHE A 27 -1.15 6.43 -4.65
N LEU A 28 -0.70 7.45 -3.93
CA LEU A 28 0.70 7.78 -3.73
C LEU A 28 1.06 7.42 -2.29
N PHE A 29 2.33 7.17 -2.04
CA PHE A 29 2.80 7.03 -0.67
C PHE A 29 4.26 7.45 -0.52
N GLU A 30 4.60 7.85 0.70
CA GLU A 30 5.95 8.22 1.12
C GLU A 30 6.28 7.52 2.43
N PHE A 31 7.53 7.04 2.57
CA PHE A 31 8.04 6.64 3.88
C PHE A 31 8.34 7.89 4.68
N ILE A 32 7.86 7.95 5.93
CA ILE A 32 8.05 9.12 6.79
C ILE A 32 8.54 8.71 8.18
N GLU A 33 9.15 9.66 8.86
CA GLU A 33 9.42 9.60 10.29
C GLU A 33 8.68 10.75 10.98
N LEU A 34 7.90 10.42 12.01
CA LEU A 34 7.18 11.42 12.80
C LEU A 34 8.15 12.08 13.79
N SER A 35 8.29 13.40 13.71
CA SER A 35 9.09 14.16 14.65
C SER A 35 8.27 14.52 15.89
N GLN A 36 8.78 14.19 17.08
CA GLN A 36 8.17 14.50 18.38
C GLN A 36 8.54 15.91 18.86
N GLY A 37 8.27 16.92 18.02
CA GLY A 37 8.49 18.33 18.34
C GLY A 37 7.29 18.97 19.06
N PRO A 38 7.42 20.25 19.50
CA PRO A 38 6.30 21.02 20.06
C PRO A 38 5.09 21.14 19.12
N HIS A 39 5.33 20.97 17.81
CA HIS A 39 4.31 20.87 16.78
C HIS A 39 4.46 19.53 16.05
N PRO A 40 3.37 18.79 15.81
CA PRO A 40 3.39 17.58 15.00
C PRO A 40 3.97 17.88 13.62
N SER A 41 5.05 17.22 13.26
CA SER A 41 5.69 17.32 11.95
C SER A 41 6.25 15.97 11.55
N TYR A 42 6.52 15.79 10.26
CA TYR A 42 7.13 14.58 9.72
C TYR A 42 8.27 14.93 8.78
N THR A 43 9.18 13.98 8.61
CA THR A 43 10.27 14.04 7.61
C THR A 43 10.08 12.91 6.62
N VAL A 44 10.12 13.22 5.33
CA VAL A 44 10.10 12.21 4.27
C VAL A 44 11.46 11.52 4.21
N LEU A 45 11.44 10.19 4.26
CA LEU A 45 12.63 9.35 4.16
C LEU A 45 12.92 9.09 2.68
N ASN A 46 13.96 9.76 2.16
CA ASN A 46 14.48 9.51 0.81
C ASN A 46 15.32 8.22 0.73
N SER A 47 15.64 7.62 1.87
CA SER A 47 16.38 6.36 2.00
C SER A 47 15.43 5.16 2.14
N ARG A 48 15.94 3.95 1.91
CA ARG A 48 15.18 2.72 2.17
C ARG A 48 14.88 2.62 3.67
N PRO A 49 13.69 2.16 4.07
CA PRO A 49 13.39 1.92 5.48
C PRO A 49 14.38 0.91 6.08
N ALA A 50 14.78 1.12 7.34
CA ALA A 50 15.63 0.20 8.06
C ALA A 50 14.92 -1.13 8.34
N ALA A 51 15.65 -2.25 8.26
CA ALA A 51 15.13 -3.55 8.65
C ALA A 51 14.78 -3.57 10.15
N ASN A 52 13.73 -4.32 10.52
CA ASN A 52 13.31 -4.58 11.90
C ASN A 52 12.81 -3.37 12.72
N ASN A 53 12.62 -2.21 12.09
CA ASN A 53 12.00 -1.06 12.74
C ASN A 53 10.54 -0.91 12.31
N ASN A 54 9.77 -0.20 13.14
CA ASN A 54 8.45 0.26 12.74
C ASN A 54 8.61 1.25 11.59
N ILE A 55 7.71 1.17 10.62
CA ILE A 55 7.66 2.11 9.51
C ILE A 55 6.32 2.81 9.48
N THR A 56 6.34 4.07 9.07
CA THR A 56 5.13 4.84 8.84
C THR A 56 5.11 5.28 7.38
N LEU A 57 3.97 5.07 6.73
CA LEU A 57 3.68 5.59 5.40
C LEU A 57 2.71 6.76 5.50
N LEU A 58 2.95 7.82 4.75
CA LEU A 58 1.92 8.77 4.39
C LEU A 58 1.31 8.31 3.08
N VAL A 59 0.05 7.86 3.09
CA VAL A 59 -0.68 7.41 1.91
C VAL A 59 -1.64 8.52 1.48
N SER A 60 -1.54 8.95 0.23
CA SER A 60 -2.45 9.92 -0.38
C SER A 60 -3.28 9.25 -1.46
N MET A 61 -4.59 9.21 -1.28
CA MET A 61 -5.50 8.65 -2.28
C MET A 61 -5.68 9.64 -3.44
N VAL A 62 -5.70 9.12 -4.65
CA VAL A 62 -5.90 9.87 -5.89
C VAL A 62 -7.16 9.34 -6.56
N GLY A 63 -8.07 10.21 -6.99
CA GLY A 63 -9.29 9.81 -7.68
C GLY A 63 -10.52 10.57 -7.23
N VAL A 64 -11.69 9.92 -7.35
CA VAL A 64 -12.97 10.47 -6.90
C VAL A 64 -13.00 10.74 -5.39
N ASP A 65 -13.67 11.82 -4.97
CA ASP A 65 -13.72 12.31 -3.58
C ASP A 65 -14.24 11.29 -2.54
N SER A 66 -14.82 10.18 -3.00
CA SER A 66 -15.46 9.15 -2.20
C SER A 66 -14.60 7.89 -2.00
N VAL A 67 -13.30 7.96 -2.22
CA VAL A 67 -12.37 6.84 -2.05
C VAL A 67 -11.94 6.76 -0.59
N ARG A 68 -12.18 5.63 0.06
CA ARG A 68 -11.73 5.39 1.43
C ARG A 68 -10.97 4.07 1.52
N PRO A 69 -9.67 4.08 1.87
CA PRO A 69 -8.95 2.86 2.18
C PRO A 69 -9.51 2.24 3.46
N THR A 70 -9.65 0.91 3.45
CA THR A 70 -10.06 0.11 4.60
C THR A 70 -8.91 -0.74 5.12
N GLU A 71 -7.94 -1.07 4.27
CA GLU A 71 -6.74 -1.81 4.62
C GLU A 71 -5.56 -1.29 3.78
N VAL A 72 -4.42 -1.13 4.43
CA VAL A 72 -3.13 -0.99 3.76
C VAL A 72 -2.19 -2.06 4.31
N SER A 73 -1.57 -2.83 3.43
CA SER A 73 -0.72 -3.96 3.78
C SER A 73 0.56 -4.03 2.95
N LEU A 74 1.63 -4.55 3.54
CA LEU A 74 2.89 -4.86 2.86
C LEU A 74 2.86 -6.32 2.43
N ILE A 75 2.98 -6.58 1.12
CA ILE A 75 2.89 -7.93 0.56
C ILE A 75 4.27 -8.41 0.17
N GLN A 76 4.75 -9.47 0.82
CA GLN A 76 6.03 -10.10 0.53
C GLN A 76 6.00 -10.77 -0.85
N ALA A 77 7.02 -10.50 -1.66
CA ALA A 77 7.08 -10.94 -3.05
C ALA A 77 7.20 -12.47 -3.22
N THR A 78 7.79 -13.17 -2.24
CA THR A 78 8.16 -14.59 -2.39
C THR A 78 7.11 -15.59 -1.90
N ASN A 79 6.28 -15.21 -0.92
CA ASN A 79 5.38 -16.14 -0.22
C ASN A 79 3.98 -15.57 0.03
N SER A 80 3.64 -14.43 -0.58
CA SER A 80 2.34 -13.76 -0.44
C SER A 80 1.94 -13.43 1.01
N ASN A 81 2.87 -13.51 1.97
CA ASN A 81 2.63 -13.09 3.33
C ASN A 81 2.37 -11.59 3.36
N SER A 82 1.41 -11.16 4.17
CA SER A 82 1.03 -9.76 4.31
C SER A 82 1.22 -9.26 5.73
N VAL A 83 1.79 -8.06 5.87
CA VAL A 83 1.80 -7.33 7.14
C VAL A 83 0.79 -6.20 7.04
N ASN A 84 -0.23 -6.23 7.91
CA ASN A 84 -1.25 -5.19 7.93
C ASN A 84 -0.76 -3.98 8.72
N GLY A 85 -1.06 -2.79 8.20
CA GLY A 85 -0.78 -1.53 8.86
C GLY A 85 -1.98 -1.04 9.67
N THR A 86 -1.70 -0.26 10.70
CA THR A 86 -2.70 0.51 11.44
C THR A 86 -2.95 1.82 10.68
N LEU A 87 -4.18 2.01 10.21
CA LEU A 87 -4.60 3.15 9.38
C LEU A 87 -5.21 4.26 10.25
N GLU A 88 -4.75 5.50 10.04
CA GLU A 88 -5.28 6.71 10.67
C GLU A 88 -5.50 7.80 9.62
N GLU A 89 -6.70 8.36 9.53
CA GLU A 89 -6.99 9.49 8.64
C GLU A 89 -6.49 10.80 9.27
N VAL A 90 -5.57 11.49 8.60
CA VAL A 90 -4.98 12.74 9.11
C VAL A 90 -5.48 13.98 8.37
N SER A 91 -5.94 13.81 7.13
CA SER A 91 -6.62 14.83 6.35
C SER A 91 -7.49 14.15 5.29
N SER A 92 -8.36 14.90 4.62
CA SER A 92 -9.24 14.33 3.59
C SER A 92 -8.41 13.67 2.48
N GLY A 93 -8.53 12.35 2.36
CA GLY A 93 -7.79 11.56 1.36
C GLY A 93 -6.34 11.25 1.74
N GLN A 94 -5.86 11.68 2.92
CA GLN A 94 -4.52 11.38 3.41
C GLN A 94 -4.55 10.57 4.70
N TYR A 95 -3.73 9.53 4.74
CA TYR A 95 -3.73 8.55 5.79
C TYR A 95 -2.31 8.26 6.26
N LEU A 96 -2.12 8.20 7.58
CA LEU A 96 -0.93 7.59 8.16
C LEU A 96 -1.16 6.10 8.32
N VAL A 97 -0.17 5.31 7.90
CA VAL A 97 -0.18 3.86 8.05
C VAL A 97 1.06 3.44 8.80
N THR A 98 0.88 2.98 10.04
CA THR A 98 1.98 2.50 10.88
C THR A 98 2.04 0.98 10.84
N PHE A 99 3.22 0.43 10.54
CA PHE A 99 3.47 -1.00 10.57
C PHE A 99 4.43 -1.34 11.71
N ASN A 100 4.04 -2.31 12.55
CA ASN A 100 4.85 -2.81 13.66
C ASN A 100 5.87 -3.88 13.22
N GLY A 101 6.08 -4.01 11.92
CA GLY A 101 6.95 -4.99 11.31
C GLY A 101 7.00 -4.81 9.80
N ILE A 102 8.05 -5.30 9.18
CA ILE A 102 8.29 -5.17 7.75
C ILE A 102 8.76 -6.51 7.20
N PRO A 103 8.36 -6.90 5.98
CA PRO A 103 8.87 -8.12 5.36
C PRO A 103 10.41 -8.09 5.27
N ALA A 104 11.04 -9.21 5.57
CA ALA A 104 12.50 -9.35 5.50
C ALA A 104 13.04 -9.33 4.05
N GLY A 105 12.21 -9.73 3.09
CA GLY A 105 12.53 -9.71 1.66
C GLY A 105 11.91 -8.53 0.93
N GLU A 106 11.92 -8.60 -0.39
CA GLU A 106 11.22 -7.64 -1.23
C GLU A 106 9.71 -7.68 -0.97
N PHE A 107 9.08 -6.51 -0.96
CA PHE A 107 7.65 -6.35 -0.73
C PHE A 107 7.04 -5.25 -1.60
N THR A 108 5.72 -5.27 -1.73
CA THR A 108 4.93 -4.24 -2.40
C THR A 108 3.94 -3.64 -1.41
N VAL A 109 3.44 -2.43 -1.69
CA VAL A 109 2.37 -1.83 -0.88
C VAL A 109 1.04 -2.12 -1.57
N ARG A 110 0.08 -2.66 -0.80
CA ARG A 110 -1.28 -2.93 -1.25
C ARG A 110 -2.26 -2.07 -0.48
N VAL A 111 -3.20 -1.46 -1.20
CA VAL A 111 -4.32 -0.69 -0.65
C VAL A 111 -5.61 -1.36 -1.07
N VAL A 112 -6.46 -1.66 -0.10
CA VAL A 112 -7.84 -2.12 -0.31
C VAL A 112 -8.78 -1.08 0.28
N GLY A 113 -9.89 -0.82 -0.38
CA GLY A 113 -10.86 0.15 0.12
C GLY A 113 -12.20 0.07 -0.58
N GLN A 114 -13.04 1.05 -0.25
CA GLN A 114 -14.40 1.15 -0.76
C GLN A 114 -14.58 2.44 -1.57
N LEU A 115 -15.42 2.32 -2.60
CA LEU A 115 -15.86 3.42 -3.44
C LEU A 115 -17.32 3.71 -3.15
N SER A 116 -17.59 4.91 -2.65
CA SER A 116 -18.96 5.40 -2.42
C SER A 116 -19.39 6.32 -3.56
N SER A 117 -19.72 5.77 -4.74
CA SER A 117 -20.22 6.56 -5.86
C SER A 117 -21.74 6.53 -5.96
N THR A 118 -22.35 7.61 -6.46
CA THR A 118 -23.80 7.68 -6.73
C THR A 118 -24.30 6.64 -7.75
N ARG A 119 -23.38 6.01 -8.50
CA ARG A 119 -23.68 5.01 -9.53
C ARG A 119 -23.40 3.58 -9.10
N SER A 120 -22.81 3.37 -7.91
CA SER A 120 -22.48 2.05 -7.41
C SER A 120 -22.32 2.06 -5.88
N LEU A 121 -23.24 1.42 -5.18
CA LEU A 121 -23.11 1.18 -3.74
C LEU A 121 -22.06 0.09 -3.50
N GLY A 122 -21.00 0.40 -2.75
CA GLY A 122 -20.14 -0.61 -2.11
C GLY A 122 -19.15 -1.34 -3.01
N ASN A 123 -18.64 -0.70 -4.07
CA ASN A 123 -17.58 -1.29 -4.87
C ASN A 123 -16.25 -1.34 -4.08
N ILE A 124 -15.71 -2.53 -3.90
CA ILE A 124 -14.38 -2.73 -3.32
C ILE A 124 -13.33 -2.53 -4.41
N PHE A 125 -12.27 -1.79 -4.09
CA PHE A 125 -11.09 -1.69 -4.93
C PHE A 125 -9.89 -2.32 -4.24
N GLN A 126 -8.95 -2.78 -5.04
CA GLN A 126 -7.63 -3.20 -4.60
C GLN A 126 -6.60 -2.61 -5.57
N ARG A 127 -5.57 -1.97 -5.03
CA ARG A 127 -4.41 -1.46 -5.76
C ARG A 127 -3.14 -1.99 -5.10
N GLN A 128 -2.12 -2.25 -5.91
CA GLN A 128 -0.81 -2.67 -5.43
C GLN A 128 0.26 -2.00 -6.26
N THR A 129 1.38 -1.62 -5.64
CA THR A 129 2.49 -0.99 -6.34
C THR A 129 3.09 -1.94 -7.37
N PRO A 130 3.45 -1.44 -8.57
CA PRO A 130 4.14 -2.24 -9.58
C PRO A 130 5.61 -2.46 -9.23
N THR A 131 6.18 -1.59 -8.40
CA THR A 131 7.56 -1.67 -7.93
C THR A 131 7.64 -2.41 -6.60
N GLN A 132 8.70 -3.19 -6.45
CA GLN A 132 9.05 -3.86 -5.20
C GLN A 132 10.06 -3.01 -4.41
N PHE A 133 9.97 -3.10 -3.10
CA PHE A 133 10.79 -2.37 -2.14
C PHE A 133 11.53 -3.36 -1.24
N GLN A 134 12.71 -2.98 -0.77
CA GLN A 134 13.47 -3.77 0.18
C GLN A 134 14.03 -2.87 1.27
N THR A 135 14.07 -3.38 2.49
CA THR A 135 14.69 -2.70 3.62
C THR A 135 16.21 -2.62 3.49
N SER A 136 16.79 -1.61 4.14
CA SER A 136 18.24 -1.52 4.33
C SER A 136 18.68 -2.35 5.53
N THR A 137 19.76 -3.11 5.38
CA THR A 137 20.47 -3.77 6.49
C THR A 137 21.51 -2.87 7.15
N VAL A 138 21.76 -1.68 6.58
CA VAL A 138 22.67 -0.68 7.17
C VAL A 138 21.93 0.09 8.25
N THR A 139 22.36 -0.08 9.49
CA THR A 139 21.99 0.75 10.64
C THR A 139 22.97 1.91 10.75
N ILE A 140 22.47 3.14 10.85
CA ILE A 140 23.28 4.36 11.07
C ILE A 140 23.44 4.59 12.57
#